data_AF-A0A8I3A604-F1
#
_entry.id   AF-A0A8I3A604-F1
#
_cell.length_a   1.000
_cell.length_b   1.000
_cell.length_c   1.000
_cell.angle_alpha   90.00
_cell.angle_beta   90.00
_cell.angle_gamma   90.00
#
_symmetry.space_group_name_H-M   'P 1'
#
loop_
_entity.id
_entity.type
_entity.pdbx_description
1 polymer ?
#
loop_
_entity_poly.entity_id
_entity_poly.type
_entity_poly.pdbx_seq_one_letter_code
_entity_poly.pdbx_strand_id
1 'polypeptide(L)'
;MILCGRWVNIVALLGHSDVLSQRVSANTNNPDKLKNRCKLSVIAEAVASFREVVPASILQPYEDHFWPPSIAAAEGRSKKSRQNRNMVAITMDPLLEQAIEKGLLDKWDYCLRKLFVLRSTPLKHAISHLAPGASTLLATLAQGSGHHSVDTSKRMRELSVQDWAALVQAFHAWPFAPRC
;
A
#
# COMPACT_ATOMS: atom_id res chain seq x y z
N MET A 1 -7.27 29.08 -15.14
CA MET A 1 -6.01 28.99 -15.91
C MET A 1 -5.35 27.68 -15.52
N ILE A 2 -5.42 26.68 -16.41
CA ILE A 2 -5.01 25.30 -16.14
C ILE A 2 -3.49 25.23 -16.35
N LEU A 3 -2.73 25.03 -15.27
CA LEU A 3 -1.33 24.64 -15.39
C LEU A 3 -1.31 23.18 -15.85
N CYS A 4 -1.05 23.00 -17.14
CA CYS A 4 -0.67 21.74 -17.75
C CYS A 4 0.67 21.30 -17.16
N GLY A 5 0.60 20.65 -15.99
CA GLY A 5 1.74 20.04 -15.31
C GLY A 5 2.13 18.78 -16.07
N ARG A 6 3.32 18.80 -16.66
CA ARG A 6 3.96 17.67 -17.34
C ARG A 6 3.91 16.45 -16.43
N TRP A 7 3.10 15.45 -16.79
CA TRP A 7 3.03 14.17 -16.09
C TRP A 7 4.42 13.51 -16.14
N VAL A 8 5.13 13.52 -15.02
CA VAL A 8 6.37 12.76 -14.89
C VAL A 8 5.96 11.31 -14.72
N ASN A 9 5.95 10.57 -15.84
CA ASN A 9 5.79 9.13 -15.83
C ASN A 9 7.06 8.55 -15.19
N ILE A 10 6.98 8.14 -13.92
CA ILE A 10 8.15 7.58 -13.23
C ILE A 10 8.23 6.10 -13.59
N VAL A 11 9.17 5.76 -14.46
CA VAL A 11 9.57 4.38 -14.69
C VAL A 11 10.65 4.03 -13.67
N ALA A 12 10.34 3.11 -12.76
CA ALA A 12 11.26 2.67 -11.73
C ALA A 12 11.66 1.21 -11.99
N LEU A 13 12.97 0.95 -11.96
CA LEU A 13 13.55 -0.39 -11.87
C LEU A 13 13.78 -0.71 -10.41
N LEU A 14 12.96 -1.60 -9.85
CA LEU A 14 13.07 -1.97 -8.44
C LEU A 14 13.99 -3.18 -8.28
N GLY A 15 15.23 -2.90 -7.87
CA GLY A 15 16.22 -3.90 -7.51
C GLY A 15 16.09 -4.33 -6.06
N HIS A 16 15.09 -5.15 -5.76
CA HIS A 16 15.06 -6.10 -4.64
C HIS A 16 13.68 -6.77 -4.61
N SER A 17 13.62 -7.97 -5.18
CA SER A 17 12.52 -8.95 -5.08
C SER A 17 11.17 -8.56 -5.69
N ASP A 18 10.65 -9.48 -6.50
CA ASP A 18 9.24 -9.67 -6.86
C ASP A 18 8.26 -9.28 -5.72
N VAL A 19 8.65 -9.54 -4.46
CA VAL A 19 7.90 -9.19 -3.25
C VAL A 19 7.57 -7.70 -3.12
N LEU A 20 8.49 -6.78 -3.44
CA LEU A 20 8.21 -5.34 -3.31
C LEU A 20 7.19 -4.89 -4.36
N SER A 21 7.35 -5.33 -5.60
CA SER A 21 6.39 -5.06 -6.69
C SER A 21 5.01 -5.65 -6.37
N GLN A 22 4.97 -6.89 -5.88
CA GLN A 22 3.74 -7.55 -5.42
C GLN A 22 3.05 -6.78 -4.29
N ARG A 23 3.82 -6.21 -3.35
CA ARG A 23 3.28 -5.42 -2.24
C ARG A 23 2.76 -4.07 -2.72
N VAL A 24 3.54 -3.32 -3.51
CA VAL A 24 3.11 -2.02 -4.03
C VAL A 24 1.85 -2.16 -4.89
N SER A 25 1.78 -3.21 -5.69
CA SER A 25 0.67 -3.46 -6.63
C SER A 25 -0.49 -4.26 -6.02
N ALA A 26 -0.45 -4.57 -4.71
CA ALA A 26 -1.52 -5.31 -4.05
C ALA A 26 -2.73 -4.41 -3.77
N ASN A 27 -3.92 -4.85 -4.18
CA ASN A 27 -5.16 -4.12 -3.99
C ASN A 27 -6.31 -5.06 -3.60
N THR A 28 -7.52 -4.53 -3.43
CA THR A 28 -8.71 -5.29 -2.99
C THR A 28 -9.35 -6.07 -4.12
N ASN A 29 -9.04 -5.72 -5.37
CA ASN A 29 -9.74 -6.22 -6.55
C ASN A 29 -9.27 -7.62 -6.95
N ASN A 30 -8.12 -8.06 -6.44
CA ASN A 30 -7.57 -9.39 -6.71
C ASN A 30 -7.31 -10.18 -5.41
N PRO A 31 -8.04 -11.28 -5.16
CA PRO A 31 -7.95 -12.05 -3.92
C PRO A 31 -6.56 -12.69 -3.71
N ASP A 32 -5.84 -13.02 -4.78
CA ASP A 32 -4.49 -13.58 -4.69
C ASP A 32 -3.51 -12.53 -4.18
N LYS A 33 -3.67 -11.28 -4.62
CA LYS A 33 -2.83 -10.15 -4.20
C LYS A 33 -3.10 -9.70 -2.78
N LEU A 34 -4.28 -9.98 -2.22
CA LEU A 34 -4.62 -9.62 -0.84
C LEU A 34 -3.60 -10.17 0.18
N LYS A 35 -2.92 -11.29 -0.11
CA LYS A 35 -1.96 -11.92 0.84
C LYS A 35 -0.74 -11.03 1.07
N ASN A 36 -0.39 -10.27 0.04
CA ASN A 36 0.73 -9.34 0.00
C ASN A 36 0.31 -7.90 0.35
N ARG A 37 -0.99 -7.64 0.52
CA ARG A 37 -1.47 -6.31 0.93
C ARG A 37 -0.93 -5.96 2.31
N CYS A 38 -0.32 -4.79 2.40
CA CYS A 38 0.26 -4.23 3.60
C CYS A 38 0.06 -2.71 3.62
N LYS A 39 0.58 -2.04 4.65
CA LYS A 39 0.57 -0.57 4.76
C LYS A 39 1.07 0.12 3.49
N LEU A 40 2.19 -0.36 2.92
CA LEU A 40 2.77 0.19 1.70
C LEU A 40 1.78 0.13 0.54
N SER A 41 1.07 -0.99 0.38
CA SER A 41 0.07 -1.20 -0.67
C SER A 41 -1.05 -0.18 -0.61
N VAL A 42 -1.55 0.10 0.61
CA VAL A 42 -2.64 1.06 0.81
C VAL A 42 -2.19 2.48 0.51
N ILE A 43 -1.01 2.88 0.99
CA ILE A 43 -0.47 4.22 0.70
C ILE A 43 -0.22 4.37 -0.80
N ALA A 44 0.39 3.37 -1.43
CA ALA A 44 0.63 3.33 -2.86
C ALA A 44 -0.68 3.53 -3.65
N GLU A 45 -1.69 2.70 -3.40
CA GLU A 45 -3.01 2.78 -4.04
C GLU A 45 -3.71 4.12 -3.80
N ALA A 46 -3.47 4.78 -2.66
CA ALA A 46 -4.08 6.05 -2.31
C ALA A 46 -3.46 7.28 -3.03
N VAL A 47 -2.26 7.15 -3.60
CA VAL A 47 -1.51 8.28 -4.17
C VAL A 47 -1.13 8.09 -5.63
N ALA A 48 -1.05 6.86 -6.12
CA ALA A 48 -0.63 6.56 -7.48
C ALA A 48 -1.26 5.27 -8.02
N SER A 49 -1.34 5.19 -9.35
CA SER A 49 -1.60 3.95 -10.05
C SER A 49 -0.28 3.28 -10.46
N PHE A 50 -0.27 1.95 -10.45
CA PHE A 50 0.91 1.15 -10.74
C PHE A 50 0.62 0.15 -11.86
N ARG A 51 1.54 0.08 -12.82
CA ARG A 51 1.50 -0.92 -13.89
C ARG A 51 2.87 -1.49 -14.16
N GLU A 52 2.94 -2.78 -14.41
CA GLU A 52 4.16 -3.43 -14.89
C GLU A 52 4.41 -2.99 -16.34
N VAL A 53 5.62 -2.51 -16.62
CA VAL A 53 5.99 -2.01 -17.96
C VAL A 53 6.32 -3.18 -18.87
N VAL A 54 7.02 -4.17 -18.33
CA VAL A 54 7.39 -5.40 -19.03
C VAL A 54 7.31 -6.59 -18.08
N PRO A 55 6.92 -7.80 -18.55
CA PRO A 55 6.88 -8.98 -17.70
C PRO A 55 8.24 -9.25 -17.05
N ALA A 56 8.26 -9.55 -15.75
CA ALA A 56 9.49 -9.86 -15.03
C ALA A 56 10.34 -10.98 -15.67
N SER A 57 9.72 -11.91 -16.41
CA SER A 57 10.41 -12.98 -17.13
C SER A 57 11.35 -12.49 -18.23
N ILE A 58 11.07 -11.33 -18.85
CA ILE A 58 11.93 -10.80 -19.91
C ILE A 58 13.16 -10.08 -19.36
N LEU A 59 13.18 -9.79 -18.06
CA LEU A 59 14.33 -9.20 -17.35
C LEU A 59 15.21 -10.30 -16.73
N GLN A 60 14.99 -11.56 -17.11
CA GLN A 60 15.73 -12.72 -16.67
C GLN A 60 16.43 -13.40 -17.86
N PRO A 61 17.68 -13.84 -17.69
CA PRO A 61 18.52 -13.70 -16.48
C PRO A 61 19.06 -12.27 -16.31
N TYR A 62 19.29 -11.85 -15.06
CA TYR A 62 19.78 -10.50 -14.70
C TYR A 62 21.03 -10.07 -15.51
N GLU A 63 21.97 -10.99 -15.71
CA GLU A 63 23.28 -10.72 -16.33
C GLU A 63 23.18 -10.26 -17.80
N ASP A 64 22.07 -10.57 -18.48
CA ASP A 64 21.87 -10.20 -19.89
C ASP A 64 21.42 -8.74 -20.05
N HIS A 65 20.91 -8.12 -18.98
CA HIS A 65 20.24 -6.82 -19.04
C HIS A 65 20.85 -5.77 -18.12
N PHE A 66 21.59 -6.16 -17.07
CA PHE A 66 22.02 -5.25 -16.01
C PHE A 66 23.52 -5.38 -15.70
N TRP A 67 24.20 -4.23 -15.61
CA TRP A 67 25.58 -4.09 -15.16
C TRP A 67 25.62 -3.32 -13.83
N PRO A 68 26.49 -3.67 -12.86
CA PRO A 68 27.51 -4.71 -12.90
C PRO A 68 26.96 -6.13 -12.76
N PRO A 69 27.66 -7.13 -13.31
CA PRO A 69 27.28 -8.51 -13.16
C PRO A 69 27.33 -8.91 -11.69
N SER A 70 26.56 -9.93 -11.32
CA SER A 70 26.51 -10.34 -9.92
C SER A 70 27.88 -10.75 -9.40
N ILE A 71 28.34 -10.11 -8.32
CA ILE A 71 29.56 -10.52 -7.59
C ILE A 71 29.45 -12.00 -7.16
N ALA A 72 28.23 -12.52 -6.94
CA ALA A 72 28.02 -13.94 -6.67
C ALA A 72 28.33 -14.85 -7.87
N ALA A 73 28.27 -14.33 -9.10
CA ALA A 73 28.74 -15.04 -10.28
C ALA A 73 30.28 -15.07 -10.37
N ALA A 74 30.95 -14.02 -9.88
CA ALA A 74 32.41 -13.95 -9.81
C ALA A 74 33.01 -14.79 -8.66
N GLU A 75 32.30 -14.95 -7.54
CA GLU A 75 32.80 -15.63 -6.33
C GLU A 75 32.24 -17.05 -6.10
N GLY A 76 31.56 -17.65 -7.09
CA GLY A 76 31.05 -19.03 -6.97
C GLY A 76 30.02 -19.26 -5.86
N ARG A 77 29.40 -18.20 -5.32
CA ARG A 77 28.43 -18.32 -4.22
C ARG A 77 27.14 -19.00 -4.71
N SER A 78 26.50 -19.74 -3.80
CA SER A 78 25.39 -20.68 -4.08
C SER A 78 24.23 -20.10 -4.89
N LYS A 79 23.51 -20.95 -5.65
CA LYS A 79 22.33 -20.60 -6.48
C LYS A 79 21.27 -19.76 -5.74
N LYS A 80 21.12 -19.92 -4.41
CA LYS A 80 20.20 -19.13 -3.57
C LYS A 80 20.54 -17.63 -3.50
N SER A 81 21.82 -17.27 -3.64
CA SER A 81 22.27 -15.85 -3.65
C SER A 81 21.90 -15.15 -4.98
N ARG A 82 21.94 -15.88 -6.10
CA ARG A 82 21.55 -15.37 -7.43
C ARG A 82 20.04 -15.09 -7.54
N GLN A 83 19.22 -15.83 -6.80
CA GLN A 83 17.75 -15.78 -6.87
C GLN A 83 17.12 -14.48 -6.31
N ASN A 84 17.91 -13.63 -5.66
CA ASN A 84 17.41 -12.41 -4.99
C ASN A 84 17.53 -11.14 -5.84
N ARG A 85 17.72 -11.26 -7.17
CA ARG A 85 17.92 -10.12 -8.09
C ARG A 85 16.88 -10.08 -9.23
N ASN A 86 15.66 -10.53 -8.96
CA ASN A 86 14.56 -10.31 -9.88
C ASN A 86 14.28 -8.81 -9.95
N MET A 87 14.53 -8.22 -11.11
CA MET A 87 14.20 -6.85 -11.42
C MET A 87 12.77 -6.81 -11.96
N VAL A 88 12.01 -5.79 -11.56
CA VAL A 88 10.71 -5.49 -12.16
C VAL A 88 10.73 -4.04 -12.58
N ALA A 89 10.25 -3.78 -13.80
CA ALA A 89 10.03 -2.43 -14.30
C ALA A 89 8.57 -2.06 -14.08
N ILE A 90 8.33 -1.00 -13.31
CA ILE A 90 6.99 -0.47 -13.06
C ILE A 90 6.89 0.98 -13.48
N THR A 91 5.72 1.37 -13.97
CA THR A 91 5.32 2.76 -14.09
C THR A 91 4.47 3.11 -12.87
N MET A 92 4.77 4.27 -12.29
CA MET A 92 3.95 4.90 -11.26
C MET A 92 3.42 6.23 -11.79
N ASP A 93 2.09 6.31 -11.92
CA ASP A 93 1.39 7.52 -12.36
C ASP A 93 0.63 8.10 -11.15
N PRO A 94 1.03 9.27 -10.61
CA PRO A 94 0.34 9.89 -9.48
C PRO A 94 -1.14 10.13 -9.80
N LEU A 95 -2.02 9.92 -8.82
CA LEU A 95 -3.44 10.20 -9.01
C LEU A 95 -3.68 11.71 -9.02
N LEU A 96 -4.59 12.15 -9.89
CA LEU A 96 -5.09 13.53 -9.90
C LEU A 96 -5.79 13.86 -8.58
N GLU A 97 -6.61 12.92 -8.11
CA GLU A 97 -7.32 12.99 -6.84
C GLU A 97 -6.76 11.93 -5.90
N GLN A 98 -6.05 12.38 -4.86
CA GLN A 98 -5.46 11.51 -3.85
C GLN A 98 -6.43 11.36 -2.68
N ALA A 99 -6.54 10.14 -2.14
CA ALA A 99 -7.41 9.87 -0.99
C ALA A 99 -6.84 10.43 0.33
N ILE A 100 -5.54 10.74 0.36
CA ILE A 100 -4.87 11.32 1.52
C ILE A 100 -5.01 12.84 1.46
N GLU A 101 -5.87 13.41 2.29
CA GLU A 101 -6.00 14.86 2.40
C GLU A 101 -4.77 15.53 3.03
N LYS A 102 -4.56 16.80 2.70
CA LYS A 102 -3.43 17.59 3.21
C LYS A 102 -3.46 17.64 4.75
N GLY A 103 -2.31 17.36 5.36
CA GLY A 103 -2.17 17.37 6.83
C GLY A 103 -2.67 16.11 7.54
N LEU A 104 -3.22 15.12 6.83
CA LEU A 104 -3.67 13.86 7.42
C LEU A 104 -2.70 12.69 7.24
N LEU A 105 -1.55 12.91 6.57
CA LEU A 105 -0.58 11.84 6.31
C LEU A 105 -0.12 11.13 7.60
N ASP A 106 0.13 11.89 8.68
CA ASP A 106 0.55 11.31 9.96
C ASP A 106 -0.55 10.43 10.57
N LYS A 107 -1.82 10.80 10.38
CA LYS A 107 -2.98 10.02 10.85
C LYS A 107 -3.19 8.76 10.03
N TRP A 108 -3.03 8.86 8.71
CA TRP A 108 -2.97 7.69 7.82
C TRP A 108 -1.89 6.71 8.27
N ASP A 109 -0.67 7.21 8.50
CA ASP A 109 0.44 6.39 8.96
C ASP A 109 0.14 5.74 10.31
N TYR A 110 -0.36 6.51 11.28
CA TYR A 110 -0.74 6.02 12.61
C TYR A 110 -1.78 4.90 12.54
N CYS A 111 -2.90 5.14 11.86
CA CYS A 111 -3.99 4.18 11.73
C CYS A 111 -3.52 2.90 11.03
N LEU A 112 -2.84 3.03 9.89
CA LEU A 112 -2.32 1.88 9.15
C LEU A 112 -1.31 1.09 9.99
N ARG A 113 -0.36 1.77 10.64
CA ARG A 113 0.68 1.12 11.45
C ARG A 113 0.08 0.35 12.62
N LYS A 114 -0.94 0.89 13.30
CA LYS A 114 -1.60 0.24 14.44
C LYS A 114 -2.49 -0.92 14.04
N LEU A 115 -3.20 -0.81 12.92
CA LEU A 115 -4.21 -1.79 12.51
C LEU A 115 -3.67 -2.91 11.61
N PHE A 116 -2.64 -2.66 10.78
CA PHE A 116 -2.06 -3.71 9.93
C PHE A 116 -1.30 -4.79 10.70
N VAL A 117 -0.96 -4.56 11.98
CA VAL A 117 -0.48 -5.64 12.86
C VAL A 117 -1.53 -6.75 12.99
N LEU A 118 -2.81 -6.38 12.98
CA LEU A 118 -3.97 -7.27 13.04
C LEU A 118 -4.60 -7.49 11.65
N ARG A 119 -3.77 -7.67 10.61
CA ARG A 119 -4.22 -7.66 9.20
C ARG A 119 -5.33 -8.65 8.84
N SER A 120 -5.43 -9.76 9.57
CA SER A 120 -6.42 -10.83 9.36
C SER A 120 -7.66 -10.69 10.25
N THR A 121 -7.68 -9.71 11.13
CA THR A 121 -8.76 -9.48 12.09
C THR A 121 -9.81 -8.53 11.49
N PRO A 122 -11.12 -8.81 11.68
CA PRO A 122 -12.19 -7.89 11.30
C PRO A 122 -12.08 -6.52 11.96
N LEU A 123 -12.51 -5.45 11.27
CA LEU A 123 -12.45 -4.07 11.77
C LEU A 123 -13.11 -3.89 13.13
N LYS A 124 -14.30 -4.46 13.31
CA LYS A 124 -15.04 -4.42 14.59
C LYS A 124 -14.23 -4.92 15.80
N HIS A 125 -13.25 -5.81 15.58
CA HIS A 125 -12.41 -6.35 16.65
C HIS A 125 -11.03 -5.66 16.72
N ALA A 126 -10.52 -5.15 15.60
CA ALA A 126 -9.20 -4.51 15.53
C ALA A 126 -9.21 -3.03 15.96
N ILE A 127 -10.35 -2.34 15.85
CA ILE A 127 -10.46 -0.88 16.05
C ILE A 127 -9.92 -0.41 17.41
N SER A 128 -10.08 -1.21 18.47
CA SER A 128 -9.60 -0.90 19.83
C SER A 128 -8.09 -0.77 19.94
N HIS A 129 -7.35 -1.29 18.95
CA HIS A 129 -5.89 -1.20 18.87
C HIS A 129 -5.39 0.20 18.47
N LEU A 130 -6.28 1.08 17.97
CA LEU A 130 -5.96 2.48 17.70
C LEU A 130 -5.71 3.26 19.00
N ALA A 131 -6.64 3.17 19.94
CA ALA A 131 -6.62 3.83 21.23
C ALA A 131 -7.76 3.32 22.13
N PRO A 132 -7.67 3.49 23.45
CA PRO A 132 -8.79 3.25 24.36
C PRO A 132 -10.05 4.01 23.91
N GLY A 133 -11.21 3.34 23.88
CA GLY A 133 -12.48 3.95 23.47
C GLY A 133 -12.72 4.04 21.95
N ALA A 134 -11.78 3.59 21.11
CA ALA A 134 -11.91 3.65 19.66
C ALA A 134 -13.06 2.80 19.09
N SER A 135 -13.65 1.89 19.88
CA SER A 135 -14.87 1.15 19.51
C SER A 135 -16.06 2.06 19.20
N THR A 136 -16.09 3.27 19.76
CA THR A 136 -17.12 4.30 19.46
C THR A 136 -17.13 4.69 17.98
N LEU A 137 -15.99 4.59 17.28
CA LEU A 137 -15.88 4.90 15.85
C LEU A 137 -16.68 3.94 14.97
N LEU A 138 -16.97 2.71 15.44
CA LEU A 138 -17.68 1.72 14.63
C LEU A 138 -19.09 2.20 14.24
N ALA A 139 -19.77 2.90 15.15
CA ALA A 139 -21.08 3.47 14.86
C ALA A 139 -20.98 4.54 13.77
N THR A 140 -20.00 5.45 13.87
CA THR A 140 -19.75 6.49 12.87
C THR A 140 -19.38 5.90 11.51
N LEU A 141 -18.56 4.84 11.49
CA LEU A 141 -18.12 4.18 10.26
C LEU A 141 -19.24 3.40 9.57
N ALA A 142 -20.10 2.73 10.35
CA ALA A 142 -21.25 2.00 9.82
C ALA A 142 -22.35 2.94 9.29
N GLN A 143 -22.57 4.07 9.96
CA GLN A 143 -23.53 5.09 9.52
C GLN A 143 -23.02 5.88 8.31
N GLY A 144 -21.70 5.90 8.10
CA GLY A 144 -21.04 6.61 7.02
C GLY A 144 -20.75 8.06 7.40
N SER A 145 -19.48 8.46 7.33
CA SER A 145 -19.09 9.87 7.42
C SER A 145 -19.24 10.50 6.03
N GLY A 146 -20.43 11.03 5.73
CA GLY A 146 -20.71 11.78 4.50
C GLY A 146 -21.21 10.91 3.32
N HIS A 147 -20.34 10.11 2.71
CA HIS A 147 -20.63 9.45 1.41
C HIS A 147 -20.25 7.97 1.29
N HIS A 148 -19.58 7.39 2.30
CA HIS A 148 -19.12 6.00 2.25
C HIS A 148 -19.31 5.32 3.61
N SER A 149 -20.11 4.25 3.64
CA SER A 149 -20.26 3.38 4.81
C SER A 149 -19.24 2.26 4.76
N VAL A 150 -18.56 2.02 5.89
CA VAL A 150 -17.53 0.98 5.98
C VAL A 150 -18.13 -0.29 6.57
N ASP A 151 -18.02 -1.39 5.83
CA ASP A 151 -18.35 -2.71 6.35
C ASP A 151 -17.33 -3.15 7.42
N THR A 152 -17.76 -3.08 8.68
CA THR A 152 -16.92 -3.41 9.85
C THR A 152 -16.63 -4.91 10.02
N SER A 153 -17.26 -5.77 9.21
CA SER A 153 -17.01 -7.20 9.21
C SER A 153 -15.79 -7.59 8.36
N LYS A 154 -15.37 -6.73 7.42
CA LYS A 154 -14.17 -6.92 6.61
C LYS A 154 -12.91 -6.98 7.47
N ARG A 155 -11.95 -7.81 7.05
CA ARG A 155 -10.60 -7.83 7.64
C ARG A 155 -9.83 -6.58 7.22
N MET A 156 -8.82 -6.18 8.00
CA MET A 156 -7.98 -5.01 7.67
C MET A 156 -7.35 -5.07 6.28
N ARG A 157 -6.91 -6.24 5.83
CA ARG A 157 -6.37 -6.41 4.47
C ARG A 157 -7.42 -6.34 3.36
N GLU A 158 -8.71 -6.39 3.69
CA GLU A 158 -9.84 -6.36 2.74
C GLU A 158 -10.47 -4.95 2.65
N LEU A 159 -10.02 -4.00 3.47
CA LEU A 159 -10.47 -2.62 3.41
C LEU A 159 -9.88 -1.91 2.17
N SER A 160 -10.75 -1.25 1.39
CA SER A 160 -10.35 -0.43 0.25
C SER A 160 -9.71 0.88 0.69
N VAL A 161 -9.11 1.63 -0.24
CA VAL A 161 -8.58 2.97 0.05
C VAL A 161 -9.67 3.92 0.57
N GLN A 162 -10.90 3.80 0.07
CA GLN A 162 -12.04 4.60 0.53
C GLN A 162 -12.48 4.21 1.95
N ASP A 163 -12.46 2.89 2.27
CA ASP A 163 -12.68 2.42 3.64
C ASP A 163 -11.65 3.02 4.61
N TRP A 164 -10.37 3.05 4.20
CA TRP A 164 -9.29 3.66 4.98
C TRP A 164 -9.43 5.17 5.11
N ALA A 165 -9.81 5.87 4.04
CA ALA A 165 -10.04 7.31 4.07
C ALA A 165 -11.16 7.66 5.06
N ALA A 166 -12.30 6.95 5.01
CA ALA A 166 -13.40 7.13 5.95
C ALA A 166 -12.97 6.85 7.40
N LEU A 167 -12.18 5.80 7.63
CA LEU A 167 -11.61 5.48 8.94
C LEU A 167 -10.73 6.61 9.47
N VAL A 168 -9.82 7.12 8.65
CA VAL A 168 -8.90 8.20 9.07
C VAL A 168 -9.66 9.50 9.31
N GLN A 169 -10.68 9.81 8.52
CA GLN A 169 -11.54 10.97 8.75
C GLN A 169 -12.33 10.86 10.07
N ALA A 170 -12.94 9.70 10.31
CA ALA A 170 -13.62 9.45 11.58
C ALA A 170 -12.65 9.56 12.76
N PHE A 171 -11.42 9.03 12.62
CA PHE A 171 -10.37 9.16 13.62
C PHE A 171 -9.90 10.61 13.81
N HIS A 172 -9.80 11.39 12.74
CA HIS A 172 -9.41 12.80 12.81
C HIS A 172 -10.45 13.65 13.54
N ALA A 173 -11.74 13.43 13.26
CA ALA A 173 -12.85 14.13 13.90
C ALA A 173 -13.13 13.65 15.33
N TRP A 174 -12.50 12.56 15.77
CA TRP A 174 -12.75 11.96 17.06
C TRP A 174 -12.09 12.78 18.19
N PRO A 175 -12.86 13.32 19.16
CA PRO A 175 -12.33 14.23 20.18
C PRO A 175 -11.31 13.57 21.13
N PHE A 176 -11.33 12.25 21.23
CA PHE A 176 -10.43 11.47 22.09
C PHE A 176 -9.24 10.87 21.32
N ALA A 177 -9.07 11.22 20.05
CA ALA A 177 -7.94 10.74 19.27
C ALA A 177 -6.61 11.17 19.90
N PRO A 178 -5.64 10.25 20.06
CA PRO A 178 -4.29 10.61 20.49
C PRO A 178 -3.67 11.68 19.60
N ARG A 179 -2.91 12.59 20.20
CA ARG A 179 -2.10 13.54 19.45
C ARG A 179 -0.97 12.77 18.76
N CYS A 180 -1.05 12.71 17.44
CA CYS A 180 -0.12 12.05 16.54
C CYS A 180 0.16 12.97 15.36
#